data_AF-A0A962XHI8-F1
#
_entry.id   AF-A0A962XHI8-F1
#
_cell.length_a   1.000
_cell.length_b   1.000
_cell.length_c   1.000
_cell.angle_alpha   90.00
_cell.angle_beta   90.00
_cell.angle_gamma   90.00
#
_symmetry.space_group_name_H-M   'P 1'
#
loop_
_entity.id
_entity.type
_entity.pdbx_description
1 polymer ?
#
loop_
_entity_poly.entity_id
_entity_poly.type
_entity_poly.pdbx_seq_one_letter_code
_entity_poly.pdbx_strand_id
1 'polypeptide(L)'
;MNHSYTTMDAIGDILVIYGIVIVVSMLVAVVIRGIVWTLSRQVQAEAKPVAKPAPATPQPAIAGIPQQHLAVITAAVAAMFGAHRIVRIETPMHGYSWTAEARSVHHTSHAPRAAR
;
A
#
# COMPACT_ATOMS: atom_id res chain seq x y z
N MET A 1 -24.60 27.31 33.51
CA MET A 1 -23.50 28.27 33.30
C MET A 1 -23.25 28.32 31.80
N ASN A 2 -23.75 29.37 31.15
CA ASN A 2 -23.74 29.48 29.70
C ASN A 2 -22.36 30.04 29.31
N HIS A 3 -21.48 29.20 28.76
CA HIS A 3 -20.23 29.68 28.18
C HIS A 3 -20.59 30.51 26.94
N SER A 4 -20.50 31.83 27.08
CA SER A 4 -20.52 32.73 25.93
C SER A 4 -19.22 32.54 25.17
N TYR A 5 -19.19 31.57 24.25
CA TYR A 5 -18.10 31.40 23.30
C TYR A 5 -18.04 32.67 22.44
N THR A 6 -17.02 33.50 22.68
CA THR A 6 -16.80 34.67 21.85
C THR A 6 -16.19 34.23 20.52
N THR A 7 -16.47 34.95 19.44
CA THR A 7 -15.86 34.71 18.12
C THR A 7 -14.33 34.68 18.19
N MET A 8 -13.73 35.38 19.14
CA MET A 8 -12.28 35.34 19.39
C MET A 8 -11.78 33.96 19.85
N ASP A 9 -12.55 33.24 20.67
CA ASP A 9 -12.19 31.89 21.13
C ASP A 9 -12.29 30.90 19.97
N ALA A 10 -13.35 31.00 19.16
CA ALA A 10 -13.54 30.15 17.99
C ALA A 10 -12.42 30.30 16.95
N ILE A 11 -11.92 31.53 16.76
CA ILE A 11 -10.77 31.80 15.88
C ILE A 11 -9.50 31.18 16.44
N GLY A 12 -9.27 31.31 17.75
CA GLY A 12 -8.13 30.70 18.44
C GLY A 12 -8.12 29.18 18.29
N ASP A 13 -9.24 28.53 18.57
CA ASP A 13 -9.39 27.07 18.47
C ASP A 13 -9.14 26.57 17.04
N ILE A 14 -9.68 27.26 16.04
CA ILE A 14 -9.45 26.91 14.63
C ILE A 14 -7.96 26.93 14.28
N LEU A 15 -7.22 27.97 14.69
CA LEU A 15 -5.79 28.06 14.42
C LEU A 15 -5.01 26.95 15.12
N VAL A 16 -5.35 26.62 16.37
CA VAL A 16 -4.71 25.56 17.14
C VAL A 16 -4.96 24.19 16.50
N ILE A 17 -6.22 23.89 16.14
CA ILE A 17 -6.59 22.61 15.51
C ILE A 17 -5.85 22.45 14.18
N TYR A 18 -5.87 23.46 13.30
CA TYR A 18 -5.13 23.39 12.04
C TYR A 18 -3.63 23.26 12.24
N GLY A 19 -3.06 23.98 13.21
CA GLY A 19 -1.65 23.87 13.57
C GLY A 19 -1.26 22.46 13.99
N ILE A 20 -2.05 21.83 14.87
CA ILE A 20 -1.84 20.44 15.30
C ILE A 20 -1.94 19.49 14.10
N VAL A 21 -2.95 19.65 13.25
CA VAL A 21 -3.14 18.81 12.04
C VAL A 21 -1.93 18.91 11.10
N ILE A 22 -1.39 20.10 10.90
CA ILE A 22 -0.17 20.31 10.08
C ILE A 22 1.02 19.55 10.68
N VAL A 23 1.23 19.65 11.99
CA VAL A 23 2.33 18.95 12.69
C VAL A 23 2.17 17.44 12.57
N VAL A 24 0.96 16.92 12.80
CA VAL A 24 0.67 15.48 12.66
C VAL A 24 0.90 15.02 11.22
N SER A 25 0.45 15.78 10.23
CA SER A 25 0.68 15.49 8.81
C SER A 25 2.18 15.45 8.47
N MET A 26 2.95 16.42 8.95
CA MET A 26 4.41 16.44 8.81
C MET A 26 5.07 15.21 9.45
N LEU A 27 4.62 14.81 10.64
CA LEU A 27 5.15 13.63 11.33
C LEU A 27 4.90 12.36 10.51
N VAL A 28 3.67 12.18 9.98
CA VAL A 28 3.33 11.06 9.08
C VAL A 28 4.22 11.09 7.83
N ALA A 29 4.41 12.25 7.22
CA ALA A 29 5.27 12.39 6.05
C ALA A 29 6.72 11.97 6.34
N VAL A 30 7.26 12.32 7.51
CA VAL A 30 8.60 11.92 7.95
C VAL A 30 8.68 10.41 8.16
N VAL A 31 7.66 9.79 8.76
CA VAL A 31 7.61 8.32 8.94
C VAL A 31 7.62 7.60 7.59
N ILE A 32 6.77 8.00 6.65
CA ILE A 32 6.73 7.42 5.30
C ILE A 32 8.09 7.62 4.60
N ARG A 33 8.64 8.83 4.66
CA ARG A 33 9.94 9.14 4.06
C ARG A 33 11.07 8.33 4.68
N GLY A 34 11.04 8.09 5.98
CA GLY A 34 11.98 7.23 6.69
C GLY A 34 11.94 5.79 6.18
N ILE A 35 10.74 5.21 6.04
CA ILE A 35 10.54 3.85 5.51
C ILE A 35 11.01 3.75 4.05
N VAL A 36 10.66 4.72 3.21
CA VAL A 36 11.11 4.74 1.81
C VAL A 36 12.64 4.85 1.73
N TRP A 37 13.25 5.63 2.62
CA TRP A 37 14.71 5.77 2.65
C TRP A 37 15.40 4.47 3.08
N THR A 38 14.91 3.77 4.11
CA THR A 38 15.48 2.48 4.51
C THR A 38 15.31 1.42 3.42
N LEU A 39 14.13 1.34 2.79
CA LEU A 39 13.87 0.38 1.72
C LEU A 39 14.69 0.68 0.45
N SER A 40 14.77 1.95 0.04
CA SER A 40 15.61 2.35 -1.11
C SER A 40 17.08 2.03 -0.89
N ARG A 41 17.60 2.20 0.33
CA ARG A 41 18.99 1.80 0.65
C ARG A 41 19.20 0.29 0.54
N GLN A 42 18.20 -0.52 0.88
CA GLN A 42 18.24 -1.98 0.74
C GLN A 42 18.22 -2.38 -0.75
N VAL A 43 17.37 -1.75 -1.56
CA VAL A 43 17.29 -2.00 -3.01
C VAL A 43 18.59 -1.60 -3.73
N GLN A 44 19.21 -0.48 -3.35
CA GLN A 44 20.46 -0.03 -3.95
C GLN A 44 21.65 -0.92 -3.57
N ALA A 45 21.61 -1.57 -2.40
CA ALA A 45 22.62 -2.56 -2.02
C ALA A 45 22.49 -3.87 -2.82
N GLU A 46 21.29 -4.19 -3.30
CA GLU A 46 20.98 -5.39 -4.10
C GLU A 46 20.98 -5.13 -5.62
N ALA A 47 21.12 -3.87 -6.06
CA ALA A 47 21.14 -3.47 -7.47
C ALA A 47 22.48 -3.81 -8.15
N LYS A 48 22.77 -5.11 -8.26
CA LYS A 48 23.62 -5.64 -9.33
C LYS A 48 22.76 -5.69 -10.60
N PRO A 49 23.22 -5.18 -11.75
CA PRO A 49 22.35 -4.95 -12.90
C PRO A 49 21.89 -6.29 -13.50
N VAL A 50 20.60 -6.60 -13.36
CA VAL A 50 19.98 -7.74 -14.06
C VAL A 50 19.36 -7.23 -15.35
N ALA A 51 19.84 -7.80 -16.46
CA ALA A 51 19.44 -7.49 -17.81
C ALA A 51 17.96 -7.84 -18.10
N LYS A 52 17.45 -7.15 -19.12
CA LYS A 52 16.10 -7.13 -19.73
C LYS A 52 15.29 -8.45 -19.65
N PRO A 53 13.96 -8.41 -19.39
CA PRO A 53 13.14 -9.62 -19.26
C PRO A 53 12.81 -10.24 -20.63
N ALA A 54 13.02 -11.55 -20.76
CA ALA A 54 12.49 -12.40 -21.84
C ALA A 54 11.29 -13.23 -21.31
N PRO A 55 10.38 -13.71 -22.19
CA PRO A 55 9.06 -14.21 -21.81
C PRO A 55 9.11 -15.54 -21.05
N ALA A 56 8.24 -15.68 -20.05
CA ALA A 56 8.19 -16.79 -19.11
C ALA A 56 7.39 -18.01 -19.62
N THR A 57 8.00 -19.18 -19.50
CA THR A 57 7.37 -20.52 -19.37
C THR A 57 8.34 -21.43 -18.59
N PRO A 58 7.89 -22.60 -18.07
CA PRO A 58 7.31 -22.85 -16.75
C PRO A 58 8.35 -23.05 -15.63
N GLN A 59 7.92 -22.73 -14.40
CA GLN A 59 8.63 -22.73 -13.12
C GLN A 59 9.74 -23.80 -12.95
N PRO A 60 11.02 -23.39 -12.89
CA PRO A 60 12.08 -24.19 -12.29
C PRO A 60 12.06 -23.97 -10.77
N ALA A 61 12.32 -25.04 -9.99
CA ALA A 61 12.74 -24.90 -8.61
C ALA A 61 13.88 -23.87 -8.57
N ILE A 62 13.74 -22.85 -7.70
CA ILE A 62 14.66 -21.71 -7.64
C ILE A 62 16.00 -22.20 -7.08
N ALA A 63 16.79 -22.84 -7.93
CA ALA A 63 18.15 -23.29 -7.68
C ALA A 63 19.07 -22.07 -7.65
N GLY A 64 19.08 -21.37 -6.52
CA GLY A 64 19.91 -20.18 -6.36
C GLY A 64 19.65 -19.40 -5.09
N ILE A 65 18.49 -19.56 -4.45
CA ILE A 65 18.20 -18.94 -3.16
C ILE A 65 18.35 -20.01 -2.07
N PRO A 66 19.33 -19.86 -1.16
CA PRO A 66 19.50 -20.80 -0.06
C PRO A 66 18.20 -20.88 0.75
N GLN A 67 17.69 -22.10 0.94
CA GLN A 67 16.41 -22.37 1.60
C GLN A 67 16.33 -21.75 3.00
N GLN A 68 17.49 -21.50 3.64
CA GLN A 68 17.57 -20.80 4.92
C GLN A 68 17.03 -19.36 4.82
N HIS A 69 17.29 -18.63 3.73
CA HIS A 69 16.75 -17.27 3.58
C HIS A 69 15.24 -17.27 3.41
N LEU A 70 14.71 -18.23 2.66
CA LEU A 70 13.26 -18.41 2.51
C LEU A 70 12.61 -18.73 3.85
N ALA A 71 13.20 -19.62 4.64
CA ALA A 71 12.70 -19.96 5.97
C ALA A 71 12.71 -18.76 6.93
N VAL A 72 13.77 -17.93 6.90
CA VAL A 72 13.86 -16.73 7.73
C VAL A 72 12.83 -15.68 7.32
N ILE A 73 12.66 -15.45 6.01
CA ILE A 73 11.67 -14.50 5.50
C ILE A 73 10.25 -14.97 5.84
N THR A 74 9.93 -16.25 5.65
CA THR A 74 8.59 -16.77 5.98
C THR A 74 8.32 -16.77 7.48
N ALA A 75 9.32 -17.08 8.31
CA ALA A 75 9.21 -16.98 9.76
C ALA A 75 9.02 -15.53 10.23
N ALA A 76 9.75 -14.58 9.65
CA ALA A 76 9.59 -13.15 9.95
C ALA A 76 8.20 -12.64 9.56
N VAL A 77 7.71 -13.02 8.38
CA VAL A 77 6.34 -12.69 7.94
C VAL A 77 5.30 -13.33 8.87
N ALA A 78 5.46 -14.60 9.22
CA ALA A 78 4.57 -15.28 10.16
C ALA A 78 4.56 -14.63 11.55
N ALA A 79 5.71 -14.18 12.03
CA ALA A 79 5.84 -13.48 13.32
C ALA A 79 5.25 -12.06 13.29
N MET A 80 5.38 -11.33 12.17
CA MET A 80 4.84 -9.98 12.02
C MET A 80 3.31 -9.98 11.86
N PHE A 81 2.75 -10.93 11.11
CA PHE A 81 1.31 -11.00 10.84
C PHE A 81 0.55 -11.84 11.87
N GLY A 82 1.22 -12.70 12.64
CA GLY A 82 0.60 -13.57 13.64
C GLY A 82 -0.53 -14.44 13.05
N ALA A 83 -1.46 -14.92 13.88
CA ALA A 83 -2.63 -15.70 13.45
C ALA A 83 -3.69 -14.87 12.69
N HIS A 84 -3.39 -13.64 12.29
CA HIS A 84 -4.30 -12.84 11.48
C HIS A 84 -4.16 -13.25 10.01
N ARG A 85 -5.16 -14.01 9.56
CA ARG A 85 -5.39 -14.58 8.23
C ARG A 85 -4.75 -13.78 7.09
N ILE A 86 -3.61 -14.26 6.58
CA ILE A 86 -3.08 -13.86 5.28
C ILE A 86 -4.10 -14.31 4.23
N VAL A 87 -4.83 -13.37 3.64
CA VAL A 87 -5.67 -13.67 2.47
C VAL A 87 -4.71 -14.00 1.33
N ARG A 88 -4.74 -15.26 0.89
CA ARG A 88 -3.93 -15.74 -0.23
C ARG A 88 -4.37 -15.00 -1.49
N ILE A 89 -3.55 -14.04 -1.93
CA ILE A 89 -3.73 -13.33 -3.19
C ILE A 89 -3.12 -14.23 -4.27
N GLU A 90 -3.89 -15.18 -4.77
CA GLU A 90 -3.55 -15.81 -6.05
C GLU A 90 -3.82 -14.77 -7.15
N THR A 91 -2.91 -14.64 -8.12
CA THR A 91 -3.26 -14.01 -9.39
C THR A 91 -4.50 -14.75 -9.92
N PRO A 92 -5.61 -14.06 -10.20
CA PRO A 92 -6.77 -14.71 -10.82
C PRO A 92 -6.27 -15.42 -12.07
N MET A 93 -6.54 -16.73 -12.17
CA MET A 93 -6.20 -17.50 -13.35
C MET A 93 -6.59 -16.68 -14.59
N HIS A 94 -5.61 -16.45 -15.46
CA HIS A 94 -5.71 -15.91 -16.81
C HIS A 94 -7.11 -15.39 -17.21
N GLY A 95 -7.37 -14.10 -16.97
CA GLY A 95 -8.51 -13.41 -17.58
C GLY A 95 -9.21 -12.36 -16.73
N TYR A 96 -9.10 -12.39 -15.40
CA TYR A 96 -9.75 -11.41 -14.53
C TYR A 96 -8.73 -10.57 -13.76
N SER A 97 -8.24 -9.50 -14.36
CA SER A 97 -7.43 -8.51 -13.64
C SER A 97 -8.34 -7.44 -13.02
N TRP A 98 -7.95 -6.90 -11.87
CA TRP A 98 -8.60 -5.72 -11.26
C TRP A 98 -8.78 -4.56 -12.26
N THR A 99 -7.87 -4.45 -13.21
CA THR A 99 -7.93 -3.46 -14.30
C THR A 99 -9.03 -3.74 -15.33
N ALA A 100 -9.47 -4.99 -15.50
CA ALA A 100 -10.58 -5.35 -16.38
C ALA A 100 -11.93 -4.99 -15.74
N GLU A 101 -12.09 -5.26 -14.44
CA GLU A 101 -13.27 -4.87 -13.64
C GLU A 101 -13.42 -3.35 -13.56
N ALA A 102 -12.34 -2.62 -13.30
CA ALA A 102 -12.38 -1.15 -13.30
C ALA A 102 -12.83 -0.57 -14.65
N ARG A 103 -12.46 -1.23 -15.76
CA ARG A 103 -12.86 -0.82 -17.11
C ARG A 103 -14.32 -1.16 -17.40
N SER A 104 -14.83 -2.32 -16.98
CA SER A 104 -16.24 -2.69 -17.17
C SER A 104 -17.19 -1.77 -16.38
N VAL A 105 -16.82 -1.39 -15.16
CA VAL A 105 -17.60 -0.45 -14.33
C VAL A 105 -17.63 0.96 -14.94
N HIS A 106 -16.53 1.42 -15.52
CA HIS A 106 -16.50 2.70 -16.23
C HIS A 106 -17.33 2.73 -17.52
N HIS A 107 -17.52 1.58 -18.18
CA HIS A 107 -18.35 1.52 -19.39
C HIS A 107 -19.84 1.27 -19.08
N THR A 108 -20.18 0.65 -17.95
CA THR A 108 -21.58 0.35 -17.58
C THR A 108 -22.27 1.47 -16.81
N SER A 109 -21.53 2.45 -16.27
CA SER A 109 -22.09 3.60 -15.54
C SER A 109 -23.01 4.49 -16.37
N HIS A 110 -22.86 4.48 -17.70
CA HIS A 110 -23.67 5.28 -18.63
C HIS A 110 -24.64 4.44 -19.49
N ALA A 111 -24.84 3.16 -19.16
CA ALA A 111 -25.82 2.35 -19.90
C ALA A 111 -27.24 2.93 -19.69
N PRO A 112 -27.96 3.31 -20.76
CA PRO A 112 -29.33 3.76 -20.65
C PRO A 112 -30.17 2.63 -20.07
N ARG A 113 -30.80 2.87 -18.92
CA ARG A 113 -31.78 1.95 -18.35
C ARG A 113 -32.89 1.80 -19.40
N ALA A 114 -33.05 0.60 -19.96
CA ALA A 114 -34.16 0.35 -20.90
C ALA A 114 -35.47 0.71 -20.19
N ALA A 115 -36.17 1.71 -20.73
CA ALA A 115 -37.50 2.08 -20.29
C ALA A 115 -38.41 0.88 -20.58
N ARG A 116 -39.07 0.40 -19.53
CA ARG A 116 -40.08 -0.66 -19.60
C ARG A 116 -41.40 -0.07 -20.09
#